data_AF-A0A8J5ND22-F1
#
_entry.id   AF-A0A8J5ND22-F1
#
_cell.length_a   1.000
_cell.length_b   1.000
_cell.length_c   1.000
_cell.angle_alpha   90.00
_cell.angle_beta   90.00
_cell.angle_gamma   90.00
#
_symmetry.space_group_name_H-M   'P 1'
#
loop_
_entity.id
_entity.type
_entity.pdbx_description
1 polymer ?
#
loop_
_entity_poly.entity_id
_entity_poly.type
_entity_poly.pdbx_seq_one_letter_code
_entity_poly.pdbx_strand_id
1 'polypeptide(L)'
;MNGSKRQLSLAQQTGFNEVTEKEVIELLVSHEKELSNEDLLELEEEQEAKESPCTFPTLTLAKLEIILESMRICSHFIFYLDPDGEHNFNFRNGLENLCSCYKDLHRQKKGQAKQAKVTDFFKPVPQPNEPSASSTSCALFRKKTISQILYQSLHLHS
;
A
#
# COMPACT_ATOMS: atom_id res chain seq x y z
N MET A 1 -18.76 -10.61 49.24
CA MET A 1 -19.27 -12.01 49.25
C MET A 1 -20.66 -12.21 48.61
N ASN A 2 -21.23 -11.25 47.86
CA ASN A 2 -22.57 -11.40 47.25
C ASN A 2 -22.55 -11.55 45.71
N GLY A 3 -21.40 -11.36 45.05
CA GLY A 3 -21.27 -11.45 43.59
C GLY A 3 -21.26 -12.88 43.07
N SER A 4 -20.41 -13.75 43.64
CA SER A 4 -20.22 -15.14 43.20
C SER A 4 -21.51 -15.98 43.30
N LYS A 5 -22.31 -15.76 44.36
CA LYS A 5 -23.61 -16.44 44.54
C LYS A 5 -24.64 -16.04 43.49
N ARG A 6 -24.63 -14.78 43.04
CA ARG A 6 -25.52 -14.31 41.96
C ARG A 6 -25.11 -14.92 40.62
N GLN A 7 -23.82 -14.98 40.33
CA GLN A 7 -23.33 -15.60 39.09
C GLN A 7 -23.58 -17.11 39.04
N LEU A 8 -23.41 -17.81 40.17
CA LEU A 8 -23.76 -19.23 40.27
C LEU A 8 -25.24 -19.48 40.00
N SER A 9 -26.11 -18.65 40.59
CA SER A 9 -27.56 -18.75 40.36
C SER A 9 -27.94 -18.52 38.89
N LEU A 10 -27.27 -17.60 38.19
CA LEU A 10 -27.50 -17.38 36.77
C LEU A 10 -27.05 -18.59 35.93
N ALA A 11 -25.86 -19.14 36.21
CA ALA A 11 -25.33 -20.29 35.48
C ALA A 11 -26.27 -21.50 35.57
N GLN A 12 -26.79 -21.79 36.76
CA GLN A 12 -27.75 -22.87 36.99
C GLN A 12 -29.09 -22.62 36.27
N GLN A 13 -29.58 -21.37 36.26
CA GLN A 13 -30.78 -21.01 35.50
C GLN A 13 -30.63 -21.20 33.98
N THR A 14 -29.40 -21.06 33.47
CA THR A 14 -29.08 -21.28 32.05
C THR A 14 -28.73 -22.74 31.70
N GLY A 15 -28.86 -23.67 32.66
CA GLY A 15 -28.67 -25.11 32.44
C GLY A 15 -27.30 -25.66 32.84
N PHE A 16 -26.40 -24.83 33.38
CA PHE A 16 -25.09 -25.27 33.89
C PHE A 16 -25.20 -25.70 35.37
N ASN A 17 -25.91 -26.81 35.60
CA ASN A 17 -26.19 -27.32 36.95
C ASN A 17 -24.98 -27.97 37.64
N GLU A 18 -23.96 -28.33 36.88
CA GLU A 18 -22.74 -28.97 37.38
C GLU A 18 -21.73 -27.96 37.92
N VAL A 19 -21.91 -26.66 37.64
CA VAL A 19 -21.02 -25.60 38.10
C VAL A 19 -21.20 -25.37 39.59
N THR A 20 -20.11 -25.40 40.33
CA THR A 20 -20.06 -25.21 41.78
C THR A 20 -19.66 -23.78 42.15
N GLU A 21 -20.03 -23.33 43.35
CA GLU A 21 -19.62 -22.00 43.85
C GLU A 21 -18.10 -21.83 43.86
N LYS A 22 -17.37 -22.92 44.11
CA LYS A 22 -15.90 -22.93 44.13
C LYS A 22 -15.31 -22.63 42.75
N GLU A 23 -15.86 -23.21 41.69
CA GLU A 23 -15.40 -22.98 40.31
C GLU A 23 -15.69 -21.53 39.87
N VAL A 24 -16.83 -20.97 40.28
CA VAL A 24 -17.15 -19.56 40.04
C VAL A 24 -16.16 -18.64 40.78
N ILE A 25 -15.82 -18.98 42.03
CA ILE A 25 -14.83 -18.21 42.80
C ILE A 25 -13.44 -18.31 42.18
N GLU A 26 -13.00 -19.51 41.78
CA GLU A 26 -11.70 -19.73 41.14
C GLU A 26 -11.56 -18.94 39.82
N LEU A 27 -12.62 -18.93 39.01
CA LEU A 27 -12.67 -18.14 37.78
C LEU A 27 -12.61 -16.62 38.04
N LEU A 28 -13.31 -16.15 39.08
CA LEU A 28 -13.27 -14.73 39.44
C LEU A 28 -11.89 -14.31 39.94
N VAL A 29 -11.24 -15.16 40.74
CA VAL A 29 -9.89 -14.91 41.25
C VAL A 29 -8.85 -14.94 40.13
N SER A 30 -9.01 -15.82 39.13
CA SER A 30 -8.08 -15.85 37.99
C SER A 30 -8.13 -14.58 37.13
N HIS A 31 -9.27 -13.89 37.09
CA HIS A 31 -9.46 -12.61 36.40
C HIS A 31 -9.14 -11.38 37.25
N GLU A 32 -8.95 -11.55 38.56
CA GLU A 32 -8.48 -10.49 39.46
C GLU A 32 -6.95 -10.38 39.47
N LYS A 33 -6.25 -11.29 38.77
CA LYS A 33 -4.81 -11.20 38.56
C LYS A 33 -4.51 -9.97 37.69
N GLU A 34 -3.91 -8.95 38.29
CA GLU A 34 -3.37 -7.79 37.55
C GLU A 34 -2.36 -8.28 36.52
N LEU A 35 -2.48 -7.78 35.28
CA LEU A 35 -1.50 -8.05 34.22
C LEU A 35 -0.13 -7.60 34.71
N SER A 36 0.83 -8.52 34.71
CA SER A 36 2.22 -8.15 34.99
C SER A 36 2.82 -7.39 33.82
N ASN A 37 3.92 -6.68 34.06
CA ASN A 37 4.64 -5.98 33.00
C ASN A 37 5.17 -6.96 31.96
N GLU A 38 5.49 -8.18 32.38
CA GLU A 38 5.90 -9.29 31.52
C GLU A 38 4.76 -9.76 30.61
N ASP A 39 3.53 -9.91 31.15
CA ASP A 39 2.35 -10.24 30.33
C ASP A 39 2.05 -9.12 29.31
N LEU A 40 2.35 -7.86 29.66
CA LEU A 40 2.18 -6.72 28.77
C LEU A 40 3.19 -6.74 27.60
N LEU A 41 4.43 -7.11 27.89
CA LEU A 41 5.49 -7.26 26.88
C LEU A 41 5.20 -8.43 25.93
N GLU A 42 4.68 -9.55 26.44
CA GLU A 42 4.28 -10.69 25.60
C GLU A 42 3.14 -10.32 24.65
N LEU A 43 2.19 -9.48 25.08
CA LEU A 43 1.12 -8.97 24.22
C LEU A 43 1.64 -7.99 23.15
N GLU A 44 2.64 -7.18 23.47
CA GLU A 44 3.30 -6.27 22.53
C GLU A 44 4.09 -7.05 21.47
N GLU A 45 4.84 -8.09 21.86
CA GLU A 45 5.52 -9.00 20.92
C GLU A 45 4.53 -9.77 20.04
N GLU A 46 3.41 -10.23 20.59
CA GLU A 46 2.36 -10.89 19.79
C GLU A 46 1.68 -9.94 18.79
N GLN A 47 1.58 -8.65 19.13
CA GLN A 47 1.02 -7.62 18.27
C GLN A 47 1.98 -7.26 17.13
N GLU A 48 3.28 -7.09 17.44
CA GLU A 48 4.33 -6.88 16.44
C GLU A 48 4.48 -8.08 15.49
N ALA A 49 4.30 -9.32 15.98
CA ALA A 49 4.34 -10.51 15.14
C ALA A 49 3.12 -10.64 14.19
N LYS A 50 1.96 -10.06 14.56
CA LYS A 50 0.75 -10.03 13.71
C LYS A 50 0.74 -8.86 12.73
N GLU A 51 1.56 -7.84 12.96
CA GLU A 51 1.90 -6.82 11.97
C GLU A 51 2.89 -7.38 10.92
N SER A 52 2.45 -8.42 10.20
CA SER A 52 3.04 -8.67 8.89
C SER A 52 2.95 -7.35 8.09
N PRO A 53 4.04 -6.86 7.47
CA PRO A 53 3.99 -5.60 6.73
C PRO A 53 3.02 -5.83 5.57
N CYS A 54 1.79 -5.32 5.74
CA CYS A 54 0.78 -5.33 4.71
C CYS A 54 1.30 -4.42 3.59
N THR A 55 2.10 -5.00 2.71
CA THR A 55 2.71 -4.32 1.58
C THR A 55 1.62 -4.22 0.54
N PHE A 56 0.74 -3.23 0.71
CA PHE A 56 -0.21 -2.89 -0.34
C PHE A 56 0.56 -2.64 -1.64
N PRO A 57 0.13 -3.20 -2.76
CA PRO A 57 0.83 -3.02 -4.02
C PRO A 57 0.93 -1.53 -4.35
N THR A 58 2.15 -1.00 -4.44
CA THR A 58 2.36 0.42 -4.76
C THR A 58 1.72 0.77 -6.10
N LEU A 59 0.98 1.88 -6.12
CA LEU A 59 0.38 2.44 -7.33
C LEU A 59 1.48 3.10 -8.19
N THR A 60 2.03 2.32 -9.13
CA THR A 60 3.05 2.77 -10.08
C THR A 60 2.41 3.48 -11.27
N LEU A 61 3.21 4.27 -12.01
CA LEU A 61 2.74 4.94 -13.23
C LEU A 61 2.18 3.94 -14.26
N ALA A 62 2.86 2.81 -14.46
CA ALA A 62 2.40 1.76 -15.37
C ALA A 62 1.06 1.13 -14.95
N LYS A 63 0.88 0.86 -13.64
CA LYS A 63 -0.41 0.35 -13.13
C LYS A 63 -1.54 1.37 -13.32
N LEU A 64 -1.24 2.65 -13.12
CA LEU A 64 -2.20 3.73 -13.32
C LEU A 64 -2.62 3.86 -14.79
N GLU A 65 -1.68 3.70 -15.73
CA GLU A 65 -1.95 3.69 -17.17
C GLU A 65 -2.85 2.50 -17.57
N ILE A 66 -2.58 1.30 -17.05
CA ILE A 66 -3.41 0.11 -17.26
C ILE A 66 -4.85 0.33 -16.77
N ILE A 67 -5.02 0.93 -15.57
CA ILE A 67 -6.34 1.20 -15.01
C ILE A 67 -7.12 2.15 -15.93
N LEU A 68 -6.51 3.28 -16.31
CA LEU A 68 -7.17 4.28 -17.15
C LEU A 68 -7.56 3.72 -18.53
N GLU A 69 -6.71 2.89 -19.13
CA GLU A 69 -7.01 2.24 -20.40
C GLU A 69 -8.13 1.19 -20.26
N SER A 70 -8.13 0.42 -19.17
CA SER A 70 -9.19 -0.55 -18.86
C SER A 70 -10.55 0.14 -18.72
N MET A 71 -10.59 1.31 -18.08
CA MET A 71 -11.81 2.12 -17.97
C MET A 71 -12.30 2.61 -19.35
N ARG A 72 -11.36 3.03 -20.22
CA ARG A 72 -11.68 3.45 -21.59
C ARG A 72 -12.29 2.29 -22.40
N ILE A 73 -11.70 1.10 -22.28
CA ILE A 73 -12.21 -0.11 -22.95
C ILE A 73 -13.59 -0.49 -22.42
N CYS A 74 -13.79 -0.48 -21.10
CA CYS A 74 -15.09 -0.74 -20.46
C CYS A 74 -16.18 0.21 -20.99
N SER A 75 -15.87 1.51 -21.06
CA SER A 75 -16.78 2.49 -21.64
C SER A 75 -17.15 2.21 -23.09
N HIS A 76 -16.21 1.74 -23.90
CA HIS A 76 -16.49 1.39 -25.30
C HIS A 76 -17.35 0.12 -25.42
N PHE A 77 -17.13 -0.84 -24.53
CA PHE A 77 -17.88 -2.09 -24.53
C PHE A 77 -19.32 -1.89 -24.08
N ILE A 78 -19.55 -1.06 -23.05
CA ILE A 78 -20.90 -0.68 -22.62
C ILE A 78 -21.64 0.06 -23.73
N PHE A 79 -20.97 1.00 -24.42
CA PHE A 79 -21.56 1.68 -25.58
C PHE A 79 -21.98 0.72 -26.70
N TYR A 80 -21.25 -0.38 -26.89
CA TYR A 80 -21.62 -1.39 -27.88
C TYR A 80 -22.83 -2.24 -27.43
N LEU A 81 -22.97 -2.50 -26.13
CA LEU A 81 -24.03 -3.35 -25.57
C LEU A 81 -25.33 -2.60 -25.30
N ASP A 82 -25.24 -1.32 -24.96
CA ASP A 82 -26.38 -0.46 -24.69
C ASP A 82 -26.52 0.56 -25.83
N PRO A 83 -27.52 0.45 -26.72
CA PRO A 83 -27.75 1.43 -27.77
C PRO A 83 -28.40 2.73 -27.24
N ASP A 84 -28.83 2.78 -25.98
CA ASP A 84 -29.42 3.98 -25.39
C ASP A 84 -28.37 5.09 -25.22
N GLY A 85 -28.61 6.22 -25.86
CA GLY A 85 -27.68 7.35 -25.85
C GLY A 85 -27.60 8.06 -24.50
N GLU A 86 -28.71 8.13 -23.75
CA GLU A 86 -28.79 8.81 -22.46
C GLU A 86 -28.08 8.00 -21.37
N HIS A 87 -28.32 6.69 -21.33
CA HIS A 87 -27.60 5.79 -20.43
C HIS A 87 -26.09 5.84 -20.68
N ASN A 88 -25.67 5.76 -21.94
CA ASN A 88 -24.26 5.86 -22.31
C ASN A 88 -23.64 7.20 -21.93
N PHE A 89 -24.36 8.30 -22.17
CA PHE A 89 -23.90 9.63 -21.79
C PHE A 89 -23.69 9.73 -20.28
N ASN A 90 -24.67 9.29 -19.49
CA ASN A 90 -24.61 9.31 -18.03
C ASN A 90 -23.47 8.42 -17.51
N PHE A 91 -23.32 7.22 -18.05
CA PHE A 91 -22.23 6.31 -17.70
C PHE A 91 -20.86 6.92 -17.99
N ARG A 92 -20.64 7.45 -19.20
CA ARG A 92 -19.37 8.06 -19.61
C ARG A 92 -19.02 9.26 -18.75
N ASN A 93 -20.00 10.12 -18.46
CA ASN A 93 -19.79 11.29 -17.62
C ASN A 93 -19.45 10.90 -16.17
N GLY A 94 -20.16 9.91 -15.62
CA GLY A 94 -19.86 9.37 -14.29
C GLY A 94 -18.46 8.76 -14.21
N LEU A 95 -18.09 7.95 -15.20
CA LEU A 95 -16.77 7.33 -15.26
C LEU A 95 -15.65 8.36 -15.39
N GLU A 96 -15.85 9.40 -16.21
CA GLU A 96 -14.90 10.50 -16.38
C GLU A 96 -14.68 11.24 -15.06
N ASN A 97 -15.76 11.56 -14.35
CA ASN A 97 -15.70 12.23 -13.04
C ASN A 97 -14.93 11.40 -12.01
N LEU A 98 -15.22 10.09 -11.92
CA LEU A 98 -14.52 9.17 -11.01
C LEU A 98 -13.05 8.99 -11.37
N CYS A 99 -12.70 9.05 -12.67
CA CYS A 99 -11.33 8.87 -13.13
C CYS A 99 -10.51 10.17 -13.11
N SER A 100 -11.12 11.34 -12.94
CA SER A 100 -10.45 12.65 -13.02
C SER A 100 -9.20 12.75 -12.13
N CYS A 101 -9.32 12.36 -10.86
CA CYS A 101 -8.22 12.39 -9.90
C CYS A 101 -7.04 11.49 -10.31
N TYR A 102 -7.33 10.32 -10.89
CA TYR A 102 -6.32 9.39 -11.38
C TYR A 102 -5.65 9.88 -12.66
N LYS A 103 -6.38 10.57 -13.55
CA LYS A 103 -5.82 11.20 -14.74
C LYS A 103 -4.85 12.33 -14.36
N ASP A 104 -5.20 13.13 -13.35
CA ASP A 104 -4.33 14.19 -12.86
C ASP A 104 -3.09 13.63 -12.15
N LEU A 105 -3.25 12.59 -11.34
CA LEU A 105 -2.12 11.87 -10.76
C LEU A 105 -1.19 11.29 -11.83
N HIS A 106 -1.76 10.72 -12.90
CA HIS A 106 -0.99 10.20 -14.03
C HIS A 106 -0.21 11.32 -14.73
N ARG A 107 -0.86 12.46 -14.99
CA ARG A 107 -0.23 13.65 -15.60
C ARG A 107 0.91 14.19 -14.74
N GLN A 108 0.70 14.29 -13.43
CA GLN A 108 1.71 14.75 -12.47
C GLN A 108 2.92 13.81 -12.45
N LYS A 109 2.70 12.50 -12.27
CA LYS A 109 3.78 11.50 -12.25
C LYS A 109 4.55 11.46 -13.57
N LYS A 110 3.86 11.57 -14.71
CA LYS A 110 4.50 11.65 -16.03
C LYS A 110 5.30 12.93 -16.21
N GLY A 111 4.84 14.05 -15.64
CA GLY A 111 5.56 15.33 -15.61
C GLY A 111 6.85 15.24 -14.79
N GLN A 112 6.79 14.60 -13.61
CA GLN A 112 7.94 14.38 -12.73
C GLN A 112 8.96 13.39 -13.32
N ALA A 113 8.51 12.44 -14.13
CA ALA A 113 9.36 11.48 -14.82
C ALA A 113 10.11 12.08 -16.03
N LYS A 114 9.89 13.36 -16.38
CA LYS A 114 10.65 14.02 -17.45
C LYS A 114 12.11 14.19 -17.02
N GLN A 115 13.01 13.59 -17.80
CA GLN A 115 14.44 13.72 -17.59
C GLN A 115 14.85 15.20 -17.69
N ALA A 116 15.74 15.66 -16.79
CA ALA A 116 16.35 16.98 -16.89
C ALA A 116 16.97 17.18 -18.27
N LYS A 117 16.90 18.41 -18.80
CA LYS A 117 17.46 18.66 -20.13
C LYS A 117 18.98 18.50 -20.03
N VAL A 118 19.61 17.92 -21.04
CA VAL A 118 21.08 17.81 -21.09
C VAL A 118 21.72 19.21 -20.94
N THR A 119 21.04 20.26 -21.42
CA THR A 119 21.46 21.66 -21.25
C THR A 119 21.56 22.12 -19.80
N ASP A 120 20.88 21.47 -18.85
CA ASP A 120 20.99 21.79 -17.44
C ASP A 120 22.36 21.40 -16.86
N PHE A 121 23.09 20.46 -17.48
CA PHE A 121 24.48 20.15 -17.15
C PHE A 121 25.48 21.21 -17.64
N PHE A 122 25.12 21.96 -18.67
CA PHE A 122 26.00 22.98 -19.27
C PHE A 122 25.78 24.38 -18.68
N LYS A 123 25.04 24.50 -17.57
CA LYS A 123 24.87 25.79 -16.89
C LYS A 123 26.23 26.24 -16.36
N PRO A 124 26.67 27.48 -16.69
CA PRO A 124 27.93 28.01 -16.17
C PRO A 124 27.91 27.98 -14.65
N VAL A 125 28.93 27.39 -14.04
CA VAL A 125 29.16 27.52 -12.59
C VAL A 125 29.34 29.02 -12.31
N PRO A 126 28.55 29.64 -11.41
CA PRO A 126 28.79 31.02 -11.01
C PRO A 126 30.21 31.09 -10.48
N GLN A 127 31.11 31.78 -11.19
CA GLN A 127 32.51 31.80 -10.83
C GLN A 127 32.70 32.54 -9.50
N PRO A 128 33.20 31.88 -8.44
CA PRO A 128 33.90 32.59 -7.39
C PRO A 128 35.26 32.99 -7.99
N ASN A 129 35.63 34.26 -7.88
CA ASN A 129 36.93 34.77 -8.33
C ASN A 129 38.06 33.81 -7.88
N GLU A 130 38.80 33.28 -8.86
CA GLU A 130 39.80 32.20 -8.79
C GLU A 130 41.08 32.54 -7.96
N PRO A 131 42.06 31.62 -7.75
CA PRO A 131 42.13 30.19 -8.12
C PRO A 131 42.71 29.23 -7.02
N SER A 132 42.43 27.93 -7.10
CA SER A 132 43.49 26.90 -7.10
C SER A 132 42.95 25.49 -7.36
N ALA A 133 43.81 24.69 -7.97
CA ALA A 133 43.56 23.40 -8.59
C ALA A 133 43.04 22.32 -7.62
N SER A 134 42.17 21.45 -8.14
CA SER A 134 42.13 20.05 -7.70
C SER A 134 41.63 19.16 -8.82
N SER A 135 42.49 18.23 -9.22
CA SER A 135 42.17 17.12 -10.10
C SER A 135 41.25 16.17 -9.35
N THR A 136 40.10 15.83 -9.93
CA THR A 136 39.43 14.59 -9.53
C THR A 136 38.79 13.94 -10.75
N SER A 137 39.44 12.86 -11.19
CA SER A 137 38.89 11.84 -12.07
C SER A 137 37.62 11.26 -11.44
N CYS A 138 36.49 11.36 -12.14
CA CYS A 138 35.30 10.57 -11.84
C CYS A 138 35.02 9.61 -13.00
N ALA A 139 35.15 8.32 -12.72
CA ALA A 139 34.85 7.24 -13.65
C ALA A 139 33.38 7.30 -14.10
N LEU A 140 33.17 7.30 -15.42
CA LEU A 140 31.85 7.16 -16.04
C LEU A 140 31.34 5.73 -15.89
N PHE A 141 30.37 5.52 -14.99
CA PHE A 141 29.63 4.26 -14.94
C PHE A 141 28.60 4.25 -16.08
N ARG A 142 28.88 3.52 -17.17
CA ARG A 142 27.91 3.27 -18.25
C ARG A 142 26.78 2.39 -17.70
N LYS A 143 25.64 2.99 -17.36
CA LYS A 143 24.39 2.24 -17.16
C LYS A 143 23.89 1.78 -18.54
N LYS A 144 23.90 0.47 -18.80
CA LYS A 144 23.27 -0.11 -20.00
C LYS A 144 21.75 -0.04 -19.86
N THR A 145 21.08 0.38 -20.93
CA THR A 145 19.61 0.41 -21.02
C THR A 145 19.07 -1.01 -21.17
N ILE A 146 17.85 -1.29 -20.69
CA ILE A 146 17.17 -2.59 -20.82
C ILE A 146 17.15 -3.09 -22.28
N SER A 147 17.02 -2.17 -23.24
CA SER A 147 17.12 -2.48 -24.67
C SER A 147 18.48 -3.09 -25.09
N GLN A 148 19.59 -2.67 -24.50
CA GLN A 148 20.91 -3.24 -24.76
C GLN A 148 21.12 -4.61 -24.09
N ILE A 149 20.45 -4.87 -22.97
CA ILE A 149 20.48 -6.19 -22.31
C ILE A 149 19.72 -7.21 -23.17
N LEU A 150 18.54 -6.83 -23.67
CA LEU A 150 17.70 -7.71 -24.50
C LEU A 150 18.34 -8.03 -25.86
N TYR A 151 19.06 -7.08 -26.46
CA TYR A 151 19.74 -7.32 -27.74
C TYR A 151 20.92 -8.30 -27.62
N GLN A 152 21.61 -8.33 -26.47
CA GLN A 152 22.71 -9.28 -26.23
C GLN A 152 22.20 -10.70 -25.95
N SER A 153 21.04 -10.85 -25.29
CA SER A 153 20.46 -12.17 -25.00
C SER A 153 19.91 -12.89 -26.24
N LEU A 154 19.52 -12.16 -27.30
CA LEU A 154 18.96 -12.74 -28.54
C LEU A 154 20.01 -13.24 -29.54
N HIS A 155 21.31 -12.97 -29.34
CA HIS A 155 22.39 -13.40 -30.25
C HIS A 155 23.38 -14.38 -29.63
N LEU A 156 23.05 -14.97 -28.47
CA LEU A 156 23.89 -15.96 -27.80
C LEU A 156 23.47 -17.42 -28.07
N HIS A 157 22.47 -17.66 -28.93
CA HIS A 157 21.98 -19.01 -29.31
C HIS A 157 21.83 -19.17 -30.84
N SER A 158 22.81 -18.69 -31.61
CA SER A 158 23.00 -19.14 -32.99
C SER A 158 24.44 -19.58 -33.23
#